data_AF-A0AAJ2GCQ6-F1
#
_entry.id   AF-A0AAJ2GCQ6-F1
#
_cell.length_a   1.000
_cell.length_b   1.000
_cell.length_c   1.000
_cell.angle_alpha   90.00
_cell.angle_beta   90.00
_cell.angle_gamma   90.00
#
_symmetry.space_group_name_H-M   'P 1'
#
loop_
_entity.id
_entity.type
_entity.pdbx_description
1 polymer ?
#
loop_
_entity_poly.entity_id
_entity_poly.type
_entity_poly.pdbx_seq_one_letter_code
_entity_poly.pdbx_strand_id
1 'polypeptide(L)'
;MPKMTERERLAKIEADQRNLAQEAETVRRGLRAQYGKVATEIAVERLSEREFRDVLAQAIRVGGGAALAALKALPAMADGAPERGSPAKAGGAARGKSGASQRAGSEAGGGSQAAVHP
;
A
#
# COMPACT_ATOMS: atom_id res chain seq x y z
N MET A 1 -58.81 -31.94 -2.51
CA MET A 1 -57.44 -31.66 -2.02
C MET A 1 -57.48 -30.36 -1.21
N PRO A 2 -57.01 -30.35 0.05
CA PRO A 2 -56.99 -29.14 0.86
C PRO A 2 -56.12 -28.08 0.17
N LYS A 3 -56.69 -26.89 -0.06
CA LYS A 3 -55.96 -25.76 -0.65
C LYS A 3 -55.14 -25.12 0.48
N MET A 4 -53.83 -24.97 0.28
CA MET A 4 -52.97 -24.22 1.21
C MET A 4 -53.59 -22.85 1.51
N THR A 5 -53.64 -22.49 2.79
CA THR A 5 -54.11 -21.18 3.22
C THR A 5 -53.08 -20.12 2.83
N GLU A 6 -53.53 -18.87 2.68
CA GLU A 6 -52.65 -17.76 2.31
C GLU A 6 -51.50 -17.55 3.31
N ARG A 7 -51.76 -17.83 4.59
CA ARG A 7 -50.75 -17.78 5.66
C ARG A 7 -49.66 -18.83 5.49
N GLU A 8 -50.02 -20.05 5.12
CA GLU A 8 -49.05 -21.12 4.85
C GLU A 8 -48.23 -20.81 3.59
N ARG A 9 -48.86 -20.23 2.57
CA ARG A 9 -48.15 -19.76 1.36
C ARG A 9 -47.15 -18.65 1.71
N LEU A 10 -47.53 -17.68 2.54
CA LEU A 10 -46.64 -16.61 2.98
C LEU A 10 -45.45 -17.16 3.78
N ALA A 11 -45.70 -18.04 4.74
CA ALA A 11 -44.65 -18.68 5.55
C ALA A 11 -43.65 -19.46 4.68
N LYS A 12 -44.14 -20.15 3.64
CA LYS A 12 -43.28 -20.84 2.67
C LYS A 12 -42.40 -19.86 1.89
N ILE A 13 -42.95 -18.76 1.40
CA ILE A 13 -42.19 -17.72 0.68
C ILE A 13 -41.11 -17.13 1.58
N GLU A 14 -41.41 -16.83 2.84
CA GLU A 14 -40.41 -16.33 3.80
C GLU A 14 -39.29 -17.35 4.07
N ALA A 15 -39.64 -18.63 4.20
CA ALA A 15 -38.65 -19.70 4.36
C ALA A 15 -37.75 -19.80 3.12
N ASP A 16 -38.34 -19.78 1.92
CA ASP A 16 -37.62 -19.84 0.65
C ASP A 16 -36.69 -18.62 0.49
N GLN A 17 -37.13 -17.41 0.87
CA GLN A 17 -36.28 -16.21 0.87
C GLN A 17 -35.08 -16.35 1.80
N ARG A 18 -35.28 -16.88 3.01
CA ARG A 18 -34.18 -17.11 3.96
C ARG A 18 -33.19 -18.14 3.43
N ASN A 19 -33.68 -19.22 2.83
CA ASN A 19 -32.84 -20.26 2.23
C ASN A 19 -32.02 -19.68 1.08
N LEU A 20 -32.64 -18.95 0.16
CA LEU A 20 -31.96 -18.29 -0.95
C LEU A 20 -30.88 -17.29 -0.46
N ALA A 21 -31.15 -16.55 0.63
CA ALA A 21 -30.16 -15.66 1.21
C ALA A 21 -28.94 -16.41 1.78
N GLN A 22 -29.16 -17.57 2.42
CA GLN A 22 -28.08 -18.42 2.93
C GLN A 22 -27.26 -19.05 1.81
N GLU A 23 -27.91 -19.51 0.74
CA GLU A 23 -27.25 -20.02 -0.46
C GLU A 23 -26.39 -18.94 -1.11
N ALA A 24 -26.92 -17.72 -1.26
CA ALA A 24 -26.18 -16.59 -1.79
C ALA A 24 -24.92 -16.28 -0.95
N GLU A 25 -25.02 -16.29 0.38
CA GLU A 25 -23.85 -16.13 1.26
C GLU A 25 -22.84 -17.27 1.14
N THR A 26 -23.32 -18.50 0.96
CA THR A 26 -22.45 -19.68 0.74
C THR A 26 -21.66 -19.52 -0.56
N VAL A 27 -22.31 -19.12 -1.64
CA VAL A 27 -21.66 -18.86 -2.93
C VAL A 27 -20.68 -17.69 -2.82
N ARG A 28 -21.07 -16.58 -2.18
CA ARG A 28 -20.17 -15.43 -1.93
C ARG A 28 -18.93 -15.87 -1.14
N ARG A 29 -19.10 -16.70 -0.11
CA ARG A 29 -17.99 -17.25 0.68
C ARG A 29 -17.07 -18.13 -0.17
N GLY A 30 -17.64 -19.00 -1.00
CA GLY A 30 -16.89 -19.83 -1.95
C GLY A 30 -16.05 -19.00 -2.91
N LEU A 31 -16.65 -17.97 -3.51
CA LEU A 31 -15.94 -17.03 -4.39
C LEU A 31 -14.82 -16.30 -3.67
N ARG A 32 -15.08 -15.78 -2.45
CA ARG A 32 -14.03 -15.14 -1.64
C ARG A 32 -12.88 -16.10 -1.33
N ALA A 33 -13.17 -17.35 -0.99
CA ALA A 33 -12.13 -18.35 -0.73
C ALA A 33 -11.31 -18.66 -1.99
N GLN A 34 -11.96 -18.74 -3.16
CA GLN A 34 -11.28 -18.97 -4.44
C GLN A 34 -10.37 -17.79 -4.81
N TYR A 35 -10.88 -16.55 -4.77
CA TYR A 35 -10.06 -15.36 -5.01
C TYR A 35 -8.96 -15.19 -3.96
N GLY A 36 -9.22 -15.59 -2.71
CA GLY A 36 -8.21 -15.58 -1.64
C GLY A 36 -7.00 -16.47 -1.93
N LYS A 37 -7.19 -17.61 -2.62
CA LYS A 37 -6.07 -18.45 -3.07
C LYS A 37 -5.21 -17.72 -4.09
N VAL A 38 -5.82 -17.05 -5.06
CA VAL A 38 -5.10 -16.25 -6.07
C VAL A 38 -4.29 -15.13 -5.42
N ALA A 39 -4.80 -14.52 -4.35
CA ALA A 39 -4.06 -13.49 -3.62
C ALA A 39 -2.76 -14.00 -2.99
N THR A 40 -2.66 -15.30 -2.65
CA THR A 40 -1.41 -15.89 -2.11
C THR A 40 -0.30 -16.04 -3.14
N GLU A 41 -0.64 -16.01 -4.43
CA GLU A 41 0.31 -16.13 -5.54
C GLU A 41 0.81 -14.77 -6.04
N ILE A 42 0.27 -13.67 -5.49
CA ILE A 42 0.67 -12.31 -5.85
C ILE A 42 1.98 -11.96 -5.14
N ALA A 43 2.94 -11.44 -5.89
CA ALA A 43 4.19 -10.92 -5.35
C ALA A 43 3.93 -9.69 -4.45
N VAL A 44 3.75 -9.92 -3.14
CA VAL A 44 3.53 -8.88 -2.12
C VAL A 44 4.78 -8.01 -1.86
N GLU A 45 5.93 -8.36 -2.44
CA GLU A 45 7.18 -7.62 -2.25
C GLU A 45 7.14 -6.20 -2.83
N ARG A 46 6.21 -5.92 -3.75
CA ARG A 46 6.06 -4.61 -4.42
C ARG A 46 4.99 -3.71 -3.80
N LEU A 47 4.12 -4.26 -2.94
CA LEU A 47 2.99 -3.57 -2.32
C LEU A 47 2.81 -4.07 -0.89
N SER A 48 2.82 -3.17 0.09
CA SER A 48 2.45 -3.53 1.46
C SER A 48 0.99 -4.01 1.54
N GLU A 49 0.66 -4.78 2.57
CA GLU A 49 -0.72 -5.26 2.80
C GLU A 49 -1.75 -4.11 2.85
N ARG A 50 -1.34 -2.96 3.42
CA ARG A 50 -2.18 -1.76 3.48
C ARG A 50 -2.48 -1.21 2.08
N GLU A 51 -1.45 -1.08 1.24
CA GLU A 51 -1.59 -0.57 -0.12
C GLU A 51 -2.41 -1.52 -1.00
N PHE A 52 -2.17 -2.83 -0.86
CA PHE A 52 -2.96 -3.84 -1.58
C PHE A 52 -4.46 -3.73 -1.27
N ARG A 53 -4.81 -3.63 0.02
CA ARG A 53 -6.22 -3.46 0.43
C ARG A 53 -6.84 -2.18 -0.10
N ASP A 54 -6.09 -1.08 -0.11
CA ASP A 54 -6.58 0.22 -0.57
C ASP A 54 -6.84 0.23 -2.09
N VAL A 55 -5.91 -0.32 -2.88
CA VAL A 55 -6.08 -0.51 -4.33
C VAL A 55 -7.30 -1.37 -4.63
N LEU A 56 -7.49 -2.47 -3.90
CA LEU A 56 -8.65 -3.34 -4.07
C LEU A 56 -9.96 -2.63 -3.70
N ALA A 57 -9.98 -1.88 -2.60
CA ALA A 57 -11.15 -1.11 -2.18
C ALA A 57 -11.53 -0.04 -3.21
N GLN A 58 -10.54 0.64 -3.79
CA GLN A 58 -10.74 1.61 -4.85
C GLN A 58 -11.29 0.94 -6.12
N ALA A 59 -10.72 -0.20 -6.53
CA ALA A 59 -11.15 -0.95 -7.70
C ALA A 59 -12.58 -1.49 -7.57
N ILE A 60 -12.96 -1.95 -6.37
CA ILE A 60 -14.34 -2.37 -6.08
C ILE A 60 -15.30 -1.18 -6.16
N ARG A 61 -14.92 -0.02 -5.63
CA ARG A 61 -15.77 1.18 -5.61
C ARG A 61 -16.10 1.69 -7.01
N VAL A 62 -15.11 1.75 -7.90
CA VAL A 62 -15.27 2.27 -9.27
C VAL A 62 -15.73 1.21 -10.27
N GLY A 63 -15.68 -0.06 -9.89
CA GLY A 63 -15.96 -1.21 -10.75
C GLY A 63 -14.72 -1.69 -11.51
N GLY A 64 -14.54 -3.01 -11.58
CA GLY A 64 -13.31 -3.63 -12.10
C GLY A 64 -12.95 -3.23 -13.53
N GLY A 65 -13.93 -3.06 -14.42
CA GLY A 65 -13.70 -2.63 -15.80
C GLY A 65 -13.08 -1.22 -15.90
N ALA A 66 -13.65 -0.25 -15.17
CA ALA A 66 -13.15 1.12 -15.13
C ALA A 66 -11.78 1.19 -14.44
N ALA A 67 -11.60 0.46 -13.34
CA ALA A 67 -10.32 0.36 -12.64
C ALA A 67 -9.21 -0.20 -13.56
N LEU A 68 -9.48 -1.28 -14.28
CA LEU A 68 -8.52 -1.87 -15.22
C LEU A 68 -8.21 -0.96 -16.39
N ALA A 69 -9.20 -0.25 -16.93
CA ALA A 69 -8.97 0.72 -18.00
C ALA A 69 -8.04 1.84 -17.54
N ALA A 70 -8.25 2.37 -16.32
CA ALA A 70 -7.40 3.40 -15.75
C ALA A 70 -5.97 2.90 -15.48
N LEU A 71 -5.82 1.70 -14.89
CA LEU A 71 -4.50 1.12 -14.61
C LEU A 71 -3.70 0.82 -15.89
N LYS A 72 -4.36 0.37 -16.97
CA LYS A 72 -3.72 0.12 -18.28
C LYS A 72 -3.32 1.40 -19.01
N ALA A 73 -3.93 2.53 -18.67
CA ALA A 73 -3.59 3.82 -19.27
C ALA A 73 -2.33 4.45 -18.65
N LEU A 74 -1.84 3.92 -17.51
CA LEU A 74 -0.61 4.38 -16.89
C LEU A 74 0.61 3.90 -17.71
N PRO A 75 1.63 4.74 -17.91
CA PRO A 75 2.89 4.28 -18.50
C PRO A 75 3.51 3.22 -17.59
N ALA A 76 4.03 2.14 -18.18
CA ALA A 76 4.71 1.10 -17.42
C ALA A 76 5.92 1.72 -16.71
N MET A 77 5.91 1.69 -15.37
CA MET A 77 7.08 2.09 -14.61
C MET A 77 8.15 1.03 -14.83
N ALA A 78 9.24 1.38 -15.51
CA ALA A 78 10.40 0.51 -15.65
C ALA A 78 10.82 0.04 -14.26
N ASP A 79 11.08 -1.26 -14.09
CA ASP A 79 11.46 -1.88 -12.81
C ASP A 79 12.65 -1.14 -12.17
N GLY A 80 12.33 -0.21 -11.27
CA GLY A 80 13.33 0.51 -10.50
C GLY A 80 13.85 -0.40 -9.40
N ALA A 81 15.02 -0.98 -9.63
CA ALA A 81 15.84 -1.59 -8.59
C ALA A 81 15.93 -0.63 -7.38
N PRO A 82 15.91 -1.13 -6.13
CA PRO A 82 16.20 -0.27 -5.00
C PRO A 82 17.65 0.19 -5.15
N GLU A 83 17.84 1.49 -5.33
CA GLU A 83 19.11 2.19 -5.07
C GLU A 83 19.56 1.79 -3.66
N ARG A 84 20.38 0.73 -3.58
CA ARG A 84 21.18 0.42 -2.41
C ARG A 84 22.14 1.59 -2.27
N GLY A 85 21.72 2.58 -1.48
CA GLY A 85 22.56 3.68 -1.04
C GLY A 85 23.92 3.12 -0.64
N SER A 86 24.93 3.48 -1.42
CA SER A 86 26.31 3.08 -1.20
C SER A 86 26.75 3.48 0.21
N PRO A 87 27.53 2.64 0.91
CA PRO A 87 27.96 2.95 2.27
C PRO A 87 28.85 4.18 2.23
N ALA A 88 28.41 5.24 2.91
CA ALA A 88 29.24 6.39 3.20
C ALA A 88 30.51 5.89 3.90
N LYS A 89 31.65 6.21 3.27
CA LYS A 89 33.00 5.92 3.71
C LYS A 89 33.29 6.66 5.03
N ALA A 90 32.82 6.11 6.16
CA ALA A 90 33.25 6.53 7.50
C ALA A 90 34.48 5.70 7.89
N GLY A 91 35.64 6.14 7.41
CA GLY A 91 36.91 5.60 7.86
C GLY A 91 37.19 6.00 9.31
N GLY A 92 37.41 4.99 10.16
CA GLY A 92 38.64 4.90 10.94
C GLY A 92 38.72 5.63 12.29
N ALA A 93 38.53 4.82 13.34
CA ALA A 93 39.42 4.70 14.51
C ALA A 93 39.41 5.79 15.61
N ALA A 94 38.68 5.45 16.67
CA ALA A 94 39.07 5.45 18.09
C ALA A 94 40.32 6.25 18.55
N ARG A 95 40.14 7.00 19.66
CA ARG A 95 40.76 6.76 20.99
C ARG A 95 41.25 8.04 21.69
N GLY A 96 40.79 8.24 22.92
CA GLY A 96 41.66 8.73 24.00
C GLY A 96 41.51 10.17 24.47
N LYS A 97 40.71 10.34 25.54
CA LYS A 97 40.93 11.14 26.77
C LYS A 97 41.77 12.43 26.74
N SER A 98 41.14 13.43 27.38
CA SER A 98 41.68 14.42 28.34
C SER A 98 42.63 15.52 27.86
N GLY A 99 42.31 16.76 28.20
CA GLY A 99 43.28 17.85 28.19
C GLY A 99 42.64 19.23 28.21
N ALA A 100 42.86 19.97 29.29
CA ALA A 100 42.25 21.25 29.59
C ALA A 100 42.79 22.44 28.76
N SER A 101 41.95 23.48 28.69
CA SER A 101 42.27 24.90 28.88
C SER A 101 43.23 25.65 27.93
N GLN A 102 42.70 26.77 27.40
CA GLN A 102 43.27 28.14 27.31
C GLN A 102 42.85 28.78 25.96
N ARG A 103 41.90 29.72 25.94
CA ARG A 103 42.03 31.18 26.15
C ARG A 103 43.02 31.91 25.21
N ALA A 104 42.45 32.86 24.47
CA ALA A 104 42.94 34.22 24.17
C ALA A 104 43.74 34.50 22.87
N GLY A 105 43.40 35.64 22.25
CA GLY A 105 44.11 36.34 21.16
C GLY A 105 43.32 36.29 19.84
N SER A 106 42.52 37.28 19.42
CA SER A 106 42.76 38.71 19.12
C SER A 106 43.55 38.96 17.82
N GLU A 107 43.07 39.96 17.07
CA GLU A 107 43.60 40.63 15.86
C GLU A 107 43.27 39.95 14.51
N ALA A 108 42.50 40.53 13.58
CA ALA A 108 42.44 41.86 12.93
C ALA A 108 43.13 41.87 11.55
N GLY A 109 42.46 42.49 10.58
CA GLY A 109 42.91 42.71 9.19
C GLY A 109 42.15 41.81 8.20
N GLY A 110 41.31 42.29 7.28
CA GLY A 110 41.40 43.50 6.48
C GLY A 110 41.72 43.08 5.05
N GLY A 111 40.78 43.20 4.11
CA GLY A 111 41.04 42.84 2.71
C GLY A 111 39.79 42.71 1.84
N SER A 112 39.29 43.86 1.39
CA SER A 112 38.28 44.00 0.34
C SER A 112 38.92 43.90 -1.06
N GLN A 113 38.24 43.25 -2.01
CA GLN A 113 38.15 43.49 -3.48
C GLN A 113 37.80 42.16 -4.19
N ALA A 114 36.69 41.99 -4.92
CA ALA A 114 36.13 42.70 -6.08
C ALA A 114 36.88 42.43 -7.41
N ALA A 115 36.31 41.55 -8.26
CA ALA A 115 36.40 41.44 -9.73
C ALA A 115 35.64 40.15 -10.10
N VAL A 116 34.54 40.03 -10.86
CA VAL A 116 33.96 40.67 -12.06
C VAL A 116 34.81 40.50 -13.34
N HIS A 117 34.18 39.78 -14.30
CA HIS A 117 34.43 39.60 -15.74
C HIS A 117 35.36 38.47 -16.22
N PRO A 118 35.22 38.00 -17.48
CA PRO A 118 34.30 38.43 -18.56
C PRO A 118 32.96 37.68 -18.64
#